data_AF-A0A269P9Q6-F1
#
_entry.id   AF-A0A269P9Q6-F1
#
_cell.length_a   1.000
_cell.length_b   1.000
_cell.length_c   1.000
_cell.angle_alpha   90.00
_cell.angle_beta   90.00
_cell.angle_gamma   90.00
#
_symmetry.space_group_name_H-M   'P 1'
#
loop_
_entity.id
_entity.type
_entity.pdbx_description
1 polymer ?
#
loop_
_entity_poly.entity_id
_entity_poly.type
_entity_poly.pdbx_seq_one_letter_code
_entity_poly.pdbx_strand_id
1 'polypeptide(L)'
;MNIAHPKQKFMICGDGLMSHQPMIEETLRAGNHYLFVAKPGDHKYLVEWLDAFNVLPSTEFVDVKGNTHIYTWQNNVPLNGNEKTINVNWFQYQFKNVKGKITKTHSWVSDIEITLSNVEKM
;
A
#
# COMPACT_ATOMS: atom_id res chain seq x y z
N MET A 1 0.19 -37.86 -17.87
CA MET A 1 0.25 -36.39 -17.72
C MET A 1 -0.37 -36.05 -16.38
N ASN A 2 0.40 -35.47 -15.46
CA ASN A 2 -0.13 -35.05 -14.16
C ASN A 2 -0.91 -33.75 -14.39
N ILE A 3 -2.25 -33.83 -14.42
CA ILE A 3 -3.10 -32.64 -14.54
C ILE A 3 -3.09 -32.00 -13.15
N ALA A 4 -2.04 -31.23 -12.86
CA ALA A 4 -1.98 -30.44 -11.64
C ALA A 4 -3.16 -29.46 -11.66
N HIS A 5 -3.95 -29.44 -10.59
CA HIS A 5 -5.06 -28.51 -10.45
C HIS A 5 -4.58 -27.06 -10.65
N PRO A 6 -5.35 -26.19 -11.32
CA PRO A 6 -5.00 -24.78 -11.45
C PRO A 6 -4.71 -24.19 -10.07
N LYS A 7 -3.53 -23.58 -9.90
CA LYS A 7 -3.19 -22.91 -8.64
C LYS A 7 -4.06 -21.67 -8.49
N GLN A 8 -4.96 -21.69 -7.50
CA GLN A 8 -5.74 -20.52 -7.11
C GLN A 8 -4.80 -19.41 -6.63
N LYS A 9 -4.98 -18.21 -7.17
CA LYS A 9 -4.26 -17.02 -6.71
C LYS A 9 -5.04 -16.34 -5.60
N PHE A 10 -4.34 -15.90 -4.55
CA PHE A 10 -4.92 -15.19 -3.43
C PHE A 10 -4.33 -13.79 -3.28
N MET A 11 -5.07 -12.90 -2.61
CA MET A 11 -4.52 -11.66 -2.06
C MET A 11 -4.21 -11.89 -0.59
N ILE A 12 -2.92 -11.87 -0.24
CA ILE A 12 -2.48 -12.08 1.14
C ILE A 12 -2.48 -10.73 1.85
N CYS A 13 -3.27 -10.63 2.91
CA CYS A 13 -3.29 -9.46 3.79
C CYS A 13 -2.43 -9.72 5.03
N GLY A 14 -1.65 -8.73 5.45
CA GLY A 14 -0.69 -8.86 6.54
C GLY A 14 -0.40 -7.53 7.22
N ASP A 15 0.06 -7.59 8.46
CA ASP A 15 0.44 -6.40 9.22
C ASP A 15 1.86 -5.91 8.86
N GLY A 16 2.39 -4.97 9.65
CA GLY A 16 3.70 -4.36 9.44
C GLY A 16 4.87 -5.36 9.45
N LEU A 17 4.73 -6.51 10.12
CA LEU A 17 5.79 -7.53 10.14
C LEU A 17 5.91 -8.26 8.80
N MET A 18 4.87 -8.20 7.97
CA MET A 18 4.80 -8.88 6.68
C MET A 18 5.27 -7.99 5.52
N SER A 19 5.35 -6.68 5.69
CA SER A 19 5.73 -5.72 4.63
C SER A 19 7.24 -5.62 4.40
N HIS A 20 8.02 -6.66 4.71
CA HIS A 20 9.45 -6.72 4.44
C HIS A 20 9.75 -7.53 3.17
N GLN A 21 10.85 -7.16 2.51
CA GLN A 21 11.22 -7.69 1.20
C GLN A 21 11.19 -9.23 1.11
N PRO A 22 11.76 -10.02 2.05
CA PRO A 22 11.73 -11.48 1.94
C PRO A 22 10.30 -12.07 1.91
N MET A 23 9.38 -11.50 2.68
CA MET A 23 7.99 -11.95 2.73
C MET A 23 7.22 -11.57 1.46
N ILE A 24 7.48 -10.37 0.93
CA ILE A 24 6.90 -9.93 -0.35
C ILE A 24 7.39 -10.81 -1.50
N GLU A 25 8.70 -11.03 -1.61
CA GLU A 25 9.29 -11.89 -2.63
C GLU A 25 8.74 -13.32 -2.55
N GLU A 26 8.60 -13.87 -1.34
CA GLU A 26 8.02 -15.19 -1.13
C GLU A 26 6.56 -15.26 -1.58
N THR A 27 5.76 -14.24 -1.25
CA THR A 27 4.35 -14.16 -1.65
C THR A 27 4.19 -14.14 -3.17
N LEU A 28 5.01 -13.33 -3.85
CA LEU A 28 5.04 -13.24 -5.30
C LEU A 28 5.54 -14.55 -5.95
N ARG A 29 6.58 -15.17 -5.37
CA ARG A 29 7.12 -16.47 -5.82
C ARG A 29 6.08 -17.59 -5.72
N ALA A 30 5.20 -17.53 -4.73
CA ALA A 30 4.06 -18.45 -4.59
C ALA A 30 2.93 -18.20 -5.62
N GLY A 31 3.01 -17.10 -6.38
CA GLY A 31 2.01 -16.70 -7.39
C GLY A 31 0.82 -15.94 -6.82
N ASN A 32 0.94 -15.40 -5.60
CA ASN A 32 -0.08 -14.63 -4.92
C ASN A 32 0.18 -13.12 -5.04
N HIS A 33 -0.89 -12.34 -4.87
CA HIS A 33 -0.84 -10.89 -4.68
C HIS A 33 -0.76 -10.55 -3.19
N TYR A 34 -0.38 -9.33 -2.84
CA TYR A 34 -0.33 -8.90 -1.44
C TYR A 34 -0.93 -7.52 -1.19
N LEU A 35 -1.39 -7.33 0.04
CA LEU A 35 -1.72 -6.04 0.63
C LEU A 35 -1.19 -6.03 2.07
N PHE A 36 -0.01 -5.45 2.27
CA PHE A 36 0.66 -5.45 3.56
C PHE A 36 0.70 -4.05 4.16
N VAL A 37 0.41 -3.95 5.46
CA VAL A 37 0.48 -2.67 6.18
C VAL A 37 1.91 -2.16 6.16
N ALA A 38 2.09 -0.90 5.78
CA ALA A 38 3.39 -0.22 5.76
C ALA A 38 3.35 0.93 6.76
N LYS A 39 3.85 0.71 7.99
CA LYS A 39 3.89 1.75 9.02
C LYS A 39 5.08 2.69 8.76
N PRO A 40 4.92 4.02 8.91
CA PRO A 40 6.02 4.97 8.75
C PRO A 40 7.24 4.68 9.62
N GLY A 41 7.02 4.15 10.84
CA GLY A 41 8.11 3.81 11.76
C GLY A 41 9.01 2.66 11.27
N ASP A 42 8.43 1.70 10.54
CA ASP A 42 9.12 0.50 10.05
C ASP A 42 9.72 0.71 8.65
N HIS A 43 9.26 1.74 7.93
CA HIS A 43 9.58 2.03 6.53
C HIS A 43 10.14 3.44 6.33
N LYS A 44 11.09 3.86 7.17
CA LYS A 44 11.65 5.23 7.15
C LYS A 44 12.14 5.68 5.79
N TYR A 45 12.92 4.83 5.10
CA TYR A 45 13.46 5.14 3.79
C TYR A 45 12.36 5.36 2.74
N LEU A 46 11.32 4.53 2.75
CA LEU A 46 10.17 4.71 1.87
C LEU A 46 9.47 6.05 2.14
N VAL A 47 9.30 6.42 3.42
CA VAL A 47 8.69 7.71 3.79
C VAL A 47 9.55 8.88 3.31
N GLU A 48 10.86 8.85 3.53
CA GLU A 48 11.79 9.87 3.03
C GLU A 48 11.72 10.00 1.50
N TRP A 49 11.59 8.87 0.80
CA TRP A 49 11.43 8.85 -0.64
C TRP A 49 10.10 9.47 -1.09
N LEU A 50 9.01 9.21 -0.37
CA LEU A 50 7.69 9.80 -0.63
C LEU A 50 7.68 11.31 -0.35
N ASP A 51 8.35 11.76 0.71
CA ASP A 51 8.46 13.17 1.10
C ASP A 51 9.29 13.99 0.08
N ALA A 52 10.12 13.33 -0.73
CA ALA A 52 10.88 13.99 -1.81
C ALA A 52 10.01 14.36 -3.02
N PHE A 53 8.77 13.84 -3.13
CA PHE A 53 7.84 14.25 -4.18
C PHE A 53 7.17 15.57 -3.83
N ASN A 54 7.20 16.53 -4.76
CA ASN A 54 6.52 17.81 -4.57
C ASN A 54 5.00 17.66 -4.41
N VAL A 55 4.41 16.72 -5.14
CA VAL A 55 2.98 16.41 -5.13
C VAL A 55 2.81 14.92 -5.36
N LEU A 56 2.03 14.28 -4.48
CA LEU A 56 1.57 12.91 -4.67
C LEU A 56 0.14 12.91 -5.21
N PRO A 57 -0.21 11.98 -6.12
CA PRO A 57 -1.59 11.83 -6.56
C PRO A 57 -2.47 11.45 -5.37
N SER A 58 -3.64 12.08 -5.31
CA SER A 58 -4.61 11.86 -4.24
C SER A 58 -6.04 12.05 -4.74
N THR A 59 -6.98 11.51 -3.99
CA THR A 59 -8.42 11.74 -4.14
C THR A 59 -9.04 11.87 -2.76
N GLU A 60 -10.14 12.63 -2.66
CA GLU A 60 -10.92 12.69 -1.44
C GLU A 60 -12.42 12.72 -1.72
N PHE A 61 -13.20 12.18 -0.80
CA PHE A 61 -14.65 12.31 -0.80
C PHE A 61 -15.17 12.60 0.61
N VAL A 62 -16.35 13.21 0.68
CA VAL A 62 -17.05 13.51 1.93
C VAL A 62 -18.20 12.53 2.11
N ASP A 63 -18.25 11.83 3.24
CA ASP A 63 -19.35 10.92 3.56
C ASP A 63 -20.61 11.67 4.00
N VAL A 64 -21.73 10.95 4.11
CA VAL A 64 -23.03 11.52 4.53
C VAL A 64 -23.03 12.14 5.93
N LYS A 65 -22.01 11.86 6.75
CA LYS A 65 -21.82 12.41 8.08
C LYS A 65 -20.90 13.64 8.08
N GLY A 66 -20.39 14.04 6.92
CA GLY A 66 -19.49 15.18 6.75
C GLY A 66 -18.02 14.88 7.03
N ASN A 67 -17.62 13.62 7.20
CA ASN A 67 -16.19 13.27 7.34
C ASN A 67 -15.54 13.14 5.97
N THR A 68 -14.28 13.54 5.84
CA THR A 68 -13.51 13.39 4.62
C THR A 68 -12.63 12.14 4.68
N HIS A 69 -12.70 11.35 3.62
CA HIS A 69 -11.85 10.19 3.35
C HIS A 69 -10.84 10.61 2.30
N ILE A 70 -9.55 10.52 2.61
CA ILE A 70 -8.47 10.99 1.76
C ILE A 70 -7.59 9.79 1.43
N TYR A 71 -7.33 9.58 0.14
CA TYR A 71 -6.41 8.57 -0.35
C TYR A 71 -5.27 9.23 -1.09
N THR A 72 -4.04 8.86 -0.78
CA THR A 72 -2.83 9.33 -1.43
C THR A 72 -2.00 8.11 -1.81
N TRP A 73 -1.38 8.10 -2.98
CA TRP A 73 -0.59 6.95 -3.42
C TRP A 73 0.63 7.34 -4.22
N GLN A 74 1.53 6.39 -4.39
CA GLN A 74 2.65 6.49 -5.31
C GLN A 74 3.06 5.08 -5.74
N ASN A 75 3.11 4.86 -7.05
CA ASN A 75 3.51 3.59 -7.61
C ASN A 75 5.02 3.53 -7.83
N ASN A 76 5.55 2.30 -7.85
CA ASN A 76 6.93 2.00 -8.21
C ASN A 76 7.99 2.76 -7.38
N VAL A 77 7.87 2.70 -6.05
CA VAL A 77 8.81 3.30 -5.11
C VAL A 77 9.64 2.24 -4.38
N PRO A 78 10.92 2.51 -4.06
CA PRO A 78 11.76 1.55 -3.36
C PRO A 78 11.21 1.28 -1.95
N LEU A 79 11.10 0.00 -1.58
CA LEU A 79 10.59 -0.39 -0.27
C LEU A 79 11.54 0.02 0.87
N ASN A 80 12.84 -0.10 0.63
CA ASN A 80 13.92 0.18 1.57
C ASN A 80 15.19 0.67 0.86
N GLY A 81 16.20 1.09 1.62
CA GLY A 81 17.44 1.67 1.10
C GLY A 81 18.55 0.69 0.72
N ASN A 82 18.26 -0.62 0.64
CA ASN A 82 19.26 -1.62 0.22
C ASN A 82 19.54 -1.51 -1.29
N GLU A 83 20.76 -1.88 -1.72
CA GLU A 83 21.16 -1.84 -3.14
C GLU A 83 20.27 -2.68 -4.06
N LYS A 84 19.70 -3.77 -3.54
CA LYS A 84 18.80 -4.70 -4.26
C LYS A 84 17.38 -4.62 -3.70
N THR A 85 16.92 -3.43 -3.41
CA THR A 85 15.56 -3.18 -2.93
C THR A 85 14.53 -3.48 -4.02
N ILE A 86 13.39 -4.04 -3.63
CA ILE A 86 12.24 -4.16 -4.53
C ILE A 86 11.49 -2.83 -4.58
N ASN A 87 10.87 -2.57 -5.73
CA ASN A 87 9.89 -1.49 -5.83
C ASN A 87 8.48 -2.02 -5.52
N VAL A 88 7.69 -1.18 -4.86
CA VAL A 88 6.33 -1.48 -4.44
C VAL A 88 5.40 -0.34 -4.82
N ASN A 89 4.08 -0.60 -4.79
CA ASN A 89 3.08 0.43 -4.91
C ASN A 89 2.56 0.78 -3.52
N TRP A 90 2.77 2.02 -3.09
CA TRP A 90 2.37 2.50 -1.79
C TRP A 90 1.07 3.29 -1.87
N PHE A 91 0.20 3.14 -0.87
CA PHE A 91 -0.91 4.06 -0.66
C PHE A 91 -1.20 4.27 0.82
N GLN A 92 -1.84 5.40 1.09
CA GLN A 92 -2.26 5.83 2.41
C GLN A 92 -3.73 6.24 2.40
N TYR A 93 -4.41 5.89 3.48
CA TYR A 93 -5.71 6.39 3.83
C TYR A 93 -5.61 7.31 5.05
N GLN A 94 -6.25 8.48 4.95
CA GLN A 94 -6.48 9.37 6.07
C GLN A 94 -7.96 9.64 6.27
N PHE A 95 -8.38 9.68 7.54
CA PHE A 95 -9.73 10.07 7.93
C PHE A 95 -9.71 11.43 8.63
N LYS A 96 -10.35 12.42 8.00
CA LYS A 96 -10.55 13.77 8.54
C LYS A 96 -11.96 13.87 9.08
N ASN A 97 -12.10 14.10 10.39
CA ASN A 97 -13.42 14.25 11.00
C ASN A 97 -14.09 15.58 10.58
N VAL A 98 -15.37 15.72 10.88
CA VAL A 98 -16.16 16.96 10.65
C VAL A 98 -15.55 18.24 11.23
N LYS A 99 -14.62 18.12 12.20
CA LYS A 99 -13.91 19.26 12.81
C LYS A 99 -12.61 19.61 12.06
N GLY A 100 -12.33 18.96 10.93
CA GLY A 100 -11.12 19.14 10.14
C GLY A 100 -9.87 18.44 10.69
N LYS A 101 -9.98 17.62 11.75
CA LYS A 101 -8.83 16.93 12.35
C LYS A 101 -8.63 15.55 11.72
N ILE A 102 -7.41 15.26 11.27
CA ILE A 102 -7.01 13.89 10.92
C ILE A 102 -6.96 13.04 12.18
N THR A 103 -7.77 11.99 12.26
CA THR A 103 -7.83 11.10 13.43
C THR A 103 -7.36 9.68 13.15
N LYS A 104 -7.21 9.30 11.88
CA LYS A 104 -6.66 8.01 11.47
C LYS A 104 -5.76 8.21 10.27
N THR A 105 -4.62 7.53 10.28
CA THR A 105 -3.68 7.44 9.16
C THR A 105 -3.21 5.99 9.09
N HIS A 106 -3.42 5.35 7.96
CA HIS A 106 -2.98 3.99 7.69
C HIS A 106 -2.37 3.94 6.30
N SER A 107 -1.35 3.11 6.12
CA SER A 107 -0.71 2.94 4.82
C SER A 107 -0.36 1.49 4.56
N TRP A 108 -0.26 1.15 3.29
CA TRP A 108 -0.02 -0.19 2.79
C TRP A 108 0.91 -0.16 1.59
N VAL A 109 1.47 -1.32 1.29
CA VAL A 109 2.15 -1.63 0.04
C VAL A 109 1.47 -2.81 -0.64
N SER A 110 1.45 -2.79 -1.97
CA SER A 110 0.89 -3.85 -2.82
C SER A 110 1.73 -4.02 -4.09
N ASP A 111 1.62 -5.18 -4.74
CA ASP A 111 2.08 -5.39 -6.12
C ASP A 111 1.06 -4.90 -7.16
N ILE A 112 -0.18 -4.66 -6.75
CA ILE A 112 -1.22 -4.09 -7.60
C ILE A 112 -0.95 -2.60 -7.77
N GLU A 113 -0.96 -2.13 -9.01
CA GLU A 113 -0.81 -0.70 -9.31
C GLU A 113 -1.99 0.09 -8.74
N ILE A 114 -1.71 1.17 -7.99
CA ILE A 114 -2.75 2.01 -7.39
C ILE A 114 -3.16 3.10 -8.37
N THR A 115 -4.46 3.24 -8.58
CA THR A 115 -5.07 4.21 -9.48
C THR A 115 -6.30 4.82 -8.84
N LEU A 116 -6.76 5.94 -9.40
CA LEU A 116 -8.02 6.56 -8.96
C LEU A 116 -9.21 5.57 -8.98
N SER A 117 -9.20 4.60 -9.90
CA SER A 117 -10.32 3.67 -10.09
C SER A 117 -10.36 2.50 -9.10
N ASN A 118 -9.25 2.24 -8.39
CA ASN A 118 -9.13 1.11 -7.47
C ASN A 118 -8.76 1.49 -6.04
N VAL A 119 -8.20 2.67 -5.77
CA VAL A 119 -7.64 3.02 -4.45
C VAL A 119 -8.68 2.93 -3.31
N GLU A 120 -9.95 3.22 -3.61
CA GLU A 120 -11.05 3.10 -2.63
C GLU A 120 -11.51 1.65 -2.40
N LYS A 121 -11.12 0.72 -3.29
CA LYS A 121 -11.53 -0.70 -3.28
C LYS A 121 -10.44 -1.65 -2.75
N MET A 122 -9.23 -1.12 -2.51
CA MET A 122 -8.11 -1.85 -1.90
C MET A 122 -8.38 -2.08 -0.41
#